data_AF-A0ABD7EPH4-F1
#
_entry.id   AF-A0ABD7EPH4-F1
#
_cell.length_a   1.000
_cell.length_b   1.000
_cell.length_c   1.000
_cell.angle_alpha   90.00
_cell.angle_beta   90.00
_cell.angle_gamma   90.00
#
_symmetry.space_group_name_H-M   'P 1'
#
loop_
_entity.id
_entity.type
_entity.pdbx_description
1 polymer ?
#
loop_
_entity_poly.entity_id
_entity_poly.type
_entity_poly.pdbx_seq_one_letter_code
_entity_poly.pdbx_strand_id
1 'polypeptide(L)'
;MNVWGLMFLSLALSGCVQWPQEGYGGLAEARPTRIPVNEDERRVWSRYDERQKELDLQMTQLKQANLQGCMPAELKILQSQRIDIERDMHGRLWSDVAWRQTVLAQSLQQVRLRLQQTTADGCRADWSGLPLRQWGQT
;
A
#
# COMPACT_ATOMS: atom_id res chain seq x y z
N MET A 1 -25.31 44.35 -12.89
CA MET A 1 -24.70 43.00 -12.90
C MET A 1 -25.81 41.98 -12.95
N ASN A 2 -25.88 41.16 -14.01
CA ASN A 2 -26.96 40.21 -14.21
C ASN A 2 -26.83 39.03 -13.24
N VAL A 3 -27.96 38.61 -12.67
CA VAL A 3 -28.10 37.45 -11.74
C VAL A 3 -27.45 36.18 -12.31
N TRP A 4 -27.48 36.04 -13.64
CA TRP A 4 -26.86 34.93 -14.36
C TRP A 4 -25.33 34.92 -14.32
N GLY A 5 -24.71 36.11 -14.33
CA GLY A 5 -23.26 36.24 -14.20
C GLY A 5 -22.77 35.88 -12.79
N LEU A 6 -23.57 36.16 -11.76
CA LEU A 6 -23.29 35.76 -10.38
C LEU A 6 -23.36 34.24 -10.20
N MET A 7 -24.34 33.57 -10.82
CA MET A 7 -24.43 32.11 -10.77
C MET A 7 -23.23 31.41 -11.42
N PHE A 8 -22.80 31.87 -12.60
CA PHE A 8 -21.61 31.32 -13.27
C PHE A 8 -20.33 31.56 -12.47
N LEU A 9 -20.21 32.70 -11.78
CA LEU A 9 -19.08 32.97 -10.90
C LEU A 9 -19.03 31.99 -9.71
N SER A 10 -20.18 31.69 -9.10
CA SER A 10 -20.26 30.72 -7.99
C SER A 10 -19.97 29.27 -8.41
N LEU A 11 -20.33 28.87 -9.63
CA LEU A 11 -20.00 27.55 -10.19
C LEU A 11 -18.51 27.42 -10.55
N ALA A 12 -17.86 28.53 -10.94
CA ALA A 12 -16.41 28.54 -11.18
C ALA A 12 -15.59 28.56 -9.89
N LEU A 13 -16.16 29.07 -8.79
CA LEU A 13 -15.54 29.12 -7.46
C LEU A 13 -15.74 27.85 -6.62
N SER A 14 -16.61 26.93 -7.03
CA SER A 14 -16.62 25.56 -6.48
C SER A 14 -15.43 24.79 -7.06
N GLY A 15 -14.23 25.14 -6.59
CA GLY A 15 -13.00 24.44 -6.91
C GLY A 15 -13.13 22.96 -6.61
N CYS A 16 -12.56 22.14 -7.49
CA CYS A 16 -12.47 20.70 -7.34
C CYS A 16 -11.77 20.36 -6.01
N VAL A 17 -12.55 20.09 -4.96
CA VAL A 17 -12.04 19.37 -3.80
C VAL A 17 -11.96 17.91 -4.23
N GLN A 18 -10.95 17.59 -5.04
CA GLN A 18 -10.68 16.20 -5.40
C GLN A 18 -10.13 15.53 -4.16
N TRP A 19 -10.96 14.65 -3.57
CA TRP A 19 -10.53 13.84 -2.45
C TRP A 19 -9.32 13.01 -2.91
N PRO A 20 -8.22 12.98 -2.12
CA PRO A 20 -7.05 12.21 -2.50
C PRO A 20 -7.42 10.73 -2.57
N GLN A 21 -6.65 9.96 -3.36
CA GLN A 21 -6.90 8.52 -3.49
C GLN A 21 -6.90 7.85 -2.12
N GLU A 22 -7.69 6.78 -2.00
CA GLU A 22 -7.83 5.96 -0.80
C GLU A 22 -6.46 5.63 -0.20
N GLY A 23 -6.28 5.92 1.09
CA GLY A 23 -5.01 5.72 1.81
C GLY A 23 -4.16 6.97 2.01
N TYR A 24 -4.59 8.14 1.54
CA TYR A 24 -4.08 9.45 1.94
C TYR A 24 -5.11 10.12 2.86
N GLY A 25 -4.91 10.05 4.18
CA GLY A 25 -5.79 10.67 5.17
C GLY A 25 -5.68 12.20 5.19
N GLY A 26 -6.21 12.88 4.18
CA GLY A 26 -6.32 14.34 4.12
C GLY A 26 -5.02 15.11 4.43
N LEU A 27 -5.15 16.40 4.74
CA LEU A 27 -4.02 17.25 5.19
C LEU A 27 -3.40 16.78 6.52
N ALA A 28 -4.07 15.90 7.26
CA ALA A 28 -3.59 15.33 8.52
C ALA A 28 -2.52 14.23 8.32
N GLU A 29 -2.48 13.59 7.14
CA GLU A 29 -1.48 12.60 6.77
C GLU A 29 -0.40 13.14 5.83
N ALA A 30 -0.43 14.44 5.50
CA ALA A 30 0.67 15.12 4.81
C ALA A 30 1.90 15.19 5.74
N ARG A 31 2.59 14.06 5.90
CA ARG A 31 3.77 13.93 6.76
C ARG A 31 5.03 14.34 5.99
N PRO A 32 6.00 14.97 6.66
CA PRO A 32 7.28 15.28 6.04
C PRO A 32 7.89 13.99 5.49
N THR A 33 8.25 13.98 4.20
CA THR A 33 8.93 12.83 3.55
C THR A 33 10.28 12.50 4.18
N ARG A 34 10.84 13.43 4.97
CA ARG A 34 12.08 13.24 5.73
C ARG A 34 11.86 13.64 7.18
N ILE A 35 11.82 12.65 8.07
CA ILE A 35 11.75 12.87 9.51
C ILE A 35 13.16 13.32 9.97
N PRO A 36 13.29 14.42 10.73
CA PRO A 36 14.56 14.79 11.35
C PRO A 36 14.96 13.77 12.42
N VAL A 37 16.19 13.27 12.35
CA VAL A 37 16.71 12.18 13.19
C VAL A 37 17.87 12.72 14.03
N ASN A 38 17.86 12.49 15.34
CA ASN A 38 19.00 12.84 16.20
C ASN A 38 20.13 11.78 16.08
N GLU A 39 21.25 11.98 16.77
CA GLU A 39 22.39 11.04 16.68
C GLU A 39 22.04 9.64 17.22
N ASP A 40 21.29 9.58 18.32
CA ASP A 40 20.88 8.33 18.97
C ASP A 40 19.94 7.49 18.09
N GLU A 41 19.01 8.14 17.40
CA GLU A 41 18.03 7.52 16.52
C GLU A 41 18.62 7.14 15.16
N ARG A 42 19.77 7.71 14.77
CA ARG A 42 20.39 7.46 13.45
C ARG A 42 20.65 5.99 13.20
N ARG A 43 21.07 5.25 14.23
CA ARG A 43 21.32 3.80 14.15
C ARG A 43 20.03 2.98 14.02
N VAL A 44 18.94 3.44 14.62
CA VAL A 44 17.62 2.80 14.50
C VAL A 44 17.09 3.05 13.08
N TRP A 45 17.21 4.29 12.62
CA TRP A 45 16.81 4.71 11.28
C TRP A 45 17.53 3.96 10.17
N SER A 46 18.87 3.83 10.25
CA SER A 46 19.63 3.15 9.21
C SER A 46 19.23 1.68 9.07
N ARG A 47 19.00 0.99 10.19
CA ARG A 47 18.52 -0.39 10.22
C ARG A 47 17.10 -0.52 9.68
N TYR A 48 16.22 0.42 10.02
CA TYR A 48 14.88 0.51 9.45
C TYR A 48 14.94 0.66 7.94
N ASP A 49 15.71 1.63 7.42
CA ASP A 49 15.77 1.97 6.00
C ASP A 49 16.28 0.82 5.14
N GLU A 50 17.36 0.15 5.57
CA GLU A 50 17.90 -1.02 4.90
C GLU A 50 16.88 -2.17 4.84
N ARG A 51 16.25 -2.49 5.98
CA ARG A 51 15.25 -3.54 6.05
C ARG A 51 14.00 -3.21 5.24
N GLN A 52 13.55 -1.96 5.27
CA GLN A 52 12.36 -1.53 4.54
C GLN A 52 12.60 -1.59 3.03
N LYS A 53 13.79 -1.21 2.55
CA LYS A 53 14.17 -1.34 1.14
C LYS A 53 14.08 -2.78 0.64
N GLU A 54 14.56 -3.74 1.44
CA GLU A 54 14.47 -5.16 1.10
C GLU A 54 13.00 -5.64 1.00
N LEU A 55 12.15 -5.23 1.94
CA LEU A 55 10.73 -5.57 1.91
C LEU A 55 10.01 -4.93 0.72
N ASP A 56 10.30 -3.68 0.41
CA ASP A 56 9.73 -2.95 -0.73
C ASP A 56 10.20 -3.57 -2.06
N LEU A 57 11.44 -4.07 -2.14
CA LEU A 57 11.95 -4.83 -3.28
C LEU A 57 11.17 -6.14 -3.48
N GLN A 58 10.96 -6.92 -2.41
CA GLN A 58 10.18 -8.15 -2.47
C GLN A 58 8.73 -7.90 -2.90
N MET A 59 8.10 -6.85 -2.36
CA MET A 59 6.75 -6.46 -2.77
C MET A 59 6.70 -6.08 -4.26
N THR A 60 7.74 -5.40 -4.77
CA THR A 60 7.86 -5.07 -6.20
C THR A 60 8.03 -6.30 -7.07
N GLN A 61 8.86 -7.26 -6.65
CA GLN A 61 9.03 -8.55 -7.33
C GLN A 61 7.71 -9.32 -7.41
N LEU A 62 6.92 -9.34 -6.33
CA LEU A 62 5.60 -9.99 -6.35
C LEU A 62 4.63 -9.30 -7.31
N LYS A 63 4.60 -7.96 -7.33
CA LYS A 63 3.81 -7.21 -8.33
C LYS A 63 4.20 -7.58 -9.76
N GLN A 64 5.50 -7.66 -10.05
CA GLN A 64 6.03 -8.08 -11.35
C GLN A 64 5.67 -9.53 -11.70
N ALA A 65 5.57 -10.40 -10.69
CA ALA A 65 5.08 -11.78 -10.83
C ALA A 65 3.55 -11.88 -11.00
N ASN A 66 2.89 -10.81 -11.46
CA ASN A 66 1.46 -10.72 -11.70
C ASN A 66 0.57 -10.92 -10.44
N LEU A 67 1.08 -10.59 -9.25
CA LEU A 67 0.27 -10.63 -8.02
C LEU A 67 -1.00 -9.77 -8.15
N GLN A 68 -0.93 -8.62 -8.82
CA GLN A 68 -2.08 -7.73 -8.99
C GLN A 68 -3.21 -8.39 -9.79
N GLY A 69 -2.89 -9.15 -10.84
CA GLY A 69 -3.88 -9.86 -11.63
C GLY A 69 -4.42 -11.09 -10.92
N CYS A 70 -3.54 -11.83 -10.22
CA CYS A 70 -3.93 -13.09 -9.59
C CYS A 70 -4.61 -12.93 -8.22
N MET A 71 -4.08 -12.05 -7.37
CA MET A 71 -4.53 -11.92 -5.98
C MET A 71 -4.53 -10.43 -5.56
N PRO A 72 -5.41 -9.60 -6.15
CA PRO A 72 -5.46 -8.16 -5.87
C PRO A 72 -5.76 -7.83 -4.40
N ALA A 73 -6.54 -8.68 -3.72
CA ALA A 73 -6.81 -8.53 -2.29
C ALA A 73 -5.56 -8.70 -1.43
N GLU A 74 -4.73 -9.71 -1.70
CA GLU A 74 -3.46 -9.93 -1.01
C GLU A 74 -2.49 -8.76 -1.24
N LEU A 75 -2.47 -8.23 -2.46
CA LEU A 75 -1.68 -7.02 -2.76
C LEU A 75 -2.13 -5.82 -1.91
N LYS A 76 -3.44 -5.60 -1.77
CA LYS A 76 -3.99 -4.52 -0.94
C LYS A 76 -3.64 -4.69 0.54
N ILE A 77 -3.66 -5.93 1.06
CA ILE A 77 -3.26 -6.24 2.44
C ILE A 77 -1.78 -5.88 2.66
N LEU A 78 -0.89 -6.30 1.75
CA LEU A 78 0.54 -5.96 1.83
C LEU A 78 0.80 -4.45 1.76
N GLN A 79 0.06 -3.74 0.90
CA GLN A 79 0.13 -2.28 0.82
C GLN A 79 -0.33 -1.61 2.13
N SER A 80 -1.42 -2.09 2.72
CA SER A 80 -1.90 -1.59 4.02
C SER A 80 -0.87 -1.81 5.13
N GLN A 81 -0.24 -2.99 5.18
CA GLN A 81 0.82 -3.27 6.16
C GLN A 81 2.03 -2.34 5.98
N ARG A 82 2.42 -2.02 4.74
CA ARG A 82 3.47 -1.03 4.46
C ARG A 82 3.08 0.35 4.98
N ILE A 83 1.85 0.80 4.72
CA ILE A 83 1.36 2.11 5.17
C ILE A 83 1.37 2.18 6.70
N ASP A 84 0.96 1.12 7.39
CA ASP A 84 1.02 1.06 8.86
C ASP A 84 2.45 1.20 9.40
N ILE A 85 3.44 0.57 8.76
CA ILE A 85 4.85 0.73 9.12
C ILE A 85 5.28 2.19 8.97
N GLU A 86 4.96 2.80 7.82
CA GLU A 86 5.28 4.20 7.55
C GLU A 86 4.65 5.12 8.62
N ARG A 87 3.37 4.87 8.93
CA ARG A 87 2.64 5.60 9.97
C ARG A 87 3.30 5.49 11.35
N ASP A 88 3.68 4.28 11.76
CA ASP A 88 4.27 4.06 13.08
C ASP A 88 5.72 4.59 13.15
N MET A 89 6.44 4.57 12.02
CA MET A 89 7.81 5.12 11.92
C MET A 89 7.81 6.64 12.06
N HIS A 90 6.88 7.31 11.39
CA HIS A 90 6.59 8.73 11.63
C HIS A 90 6.14 9.05 13.06
N GLY A 91 5.48 8.10 13.75
CA GLY A 91 5.12 8.20 15.16
C GLY A 91 6.29 7.90 16.11
N ARG A 92 7.48 7.54 15.59
CA ARG A 92 8.65 7.11 16.38
C ARG A 92 8.36 5.90 17.27
N LEU A 93 7.41 5.05 16.88
CA LEU A 93 7.03 3.83 17.58
C LEU A 93 7.99 2.69 17.19
N TRP A 94 9.26 2.80 17.58
CA TRP A 94 10.34 1.94 17.07
C TRP A 94 10.12 0.44 17.27
N SER A 95 9.53 0.05 18.41
CA SER A 95 9.16 -1.34 18.69
C SER A 95 8.09 -1.86 17.74
N ASP A 96 7.06 -1.04 17.49
CA ASP A 96 5.94 -1.40 16.62
C ASP A 96 6.38 -1.46 15.17
N VAL A 97 7.26 -0.55 14.74
CA VAL A 97 7.90 -0.60 13.42
C VAL A 97 8.67 -1.91 13.24
N ALA A 98 9.53 -2.27 14.19
CA ALA A 98 10.32 -3.49 14.10
C ALA A 98 9.42 -4.73 14.04
N TRP A 99 8.40 -4.80 14.91
CA TRP A 99 7.40 -5.86 14.88
C TRP A 99 6.67 -5.93 13.54
N ARG A 100 6.13 -4.81 13.05
CA ARG A 100 5.40 -4.79 11.76
C ARG A 100 6.28 -5.15 10.56
N GLN A 101 7.56 -4.79 10.57
CA GLN A 101 8.51 -5.24 9.55
C GLN A 101 8.71 -6.77 9.58
N THR A 102 8.58 -7.43 10.74
CA THR A 102 8.59 -8.90 10.81
C THR A 102 7.29 -9.51 10.27
N VAL A 103 6.14 -8.91 10.60
CA VAL A 103 4.82 -9.33 10.11
C VAL A 103 4.71 -9.17 8.59
N LEU A 104 5.21 -8.06 8.04
CA LEU A 104 5.25 -7.83 6.59
C LEU A 104 6.15 -8.86 5.90
N ALA A 105 7.33 -9.16 6.46
CA ALA A 105 8.22 -10.19 5.91
C ALA A 105 7.53 -11.58 5.85
N GLN A 106 6.82 -11.95 6.91
CA GLN A 106 6.07 -13.20 6.97
C GLN A 106 4.92 -13.22 5.95
N SER A 107 4.18 -12.12 5.85
CA SER A 107 3.08 -11.97 4.89
C SER A 107 3.59 -12.06 3.44
N LEU A 108 4.70 -11.40 3.12
CA LEU A 108 5.34 -11.48 1.80
C LEU A 108 5.72 -12.93 1.45
N GLN A 109 6.30 -13.67 2.39
CA GLN A 109 6.65 -15.07 2.17
C GLN A 109 5.42 -15.96 1.95
N GLN A 110 4.36 -15.76 2.72
CA GLN A 110 3.11 -16.51 2.56
C GLN A 110 2.43 -16.21 1.21
N VAL A 111 2.34 -14.92 0.85
CA VAL A 111 1.76 -14.49 -0.43
C VAL A 111 2.58 -15.01 -1.59
N ARG A 112 3.92 -15.03 -1.49
CA ARG A 112 4.79 -15.62 -2.51
C ARG A 112 4.44 -17.09 -2.78
N LEU A 113 4.31 -17.90 -1.72
CA LEU A 113 3.98 -19.32 -1.85
C LEU A 113 2.58 -19.51 -2.43
N ARG A 114 1.59 -18.74 -1.96
CA ARG A 114 0.23 -18.77 -2.53
C ARG A 114 0.23 -18.36 -3.99
N LEU A 115 0.99 -17.33 -4.37
CA LEU A 115 1.07 -16.87 -5.75
C LEU A 115 1.62 -17.98 -6.65
N GLN A 116 2.70 -18.65 -6.24
CA GLN A 116 3.26 -19.79 -6.99
C GLN A 116 2.24 -20.90 -7.21
N GLN A 117 1.50 -21.27 -6.17
CA GLN A 117 0.45 -22.28 -6.26
C GLN A 117 -0.70 -21.84 -7.18
N THR A 118 -1.17 -20.61 -6.99
CA THR A 118 -2.22 -19.98 -7.78
C THR A 118 -1.87 -19.88 -9.26
N THR A 119 -0.62 -19.51 -9.59
CA THR A 119 -0.13 -19.48 -10.97
C THR A 119 -0.03 -20.89 -11.55
N ALA A 120 0.40 -21.88 -10.76
CA ALA A 120 0.40 -23.29 -11.18
C ALA A 120 -1.01 -23.84 -11.44
N ASP A 121 -2.00 -23.39 -10.65
CA ASP A 121 -3.42 -23.71 -10.83
C ASP A 121 -4.06 -23.01 -12.06
N GLY A 122 -3.28 -22.17 -12.77
CA GLY A 122 -3.66 -21.59 -14.05
C GLY A 122 -4.08 -20.13 -13.99
N CYS A 123 -3.78 -19.39 -12.92
CA CYS A 123 -4.00 -17.95 -12.91
C CYS A 123 -3.30 -17.27 -14.10
N ARG A 124 -4.07 -16.48 -14.84
CA ARG A 124 -3.65 -15.60 -15.94
C ARG A 124 -4.29 -14.23 -15.76
N ALA A 125 -3.96 -13.29 -16.65
CA ALA A 125 -4.44 -11.89 -16.57
C ALA A 125 -5.98 -11.76 -16.60
N ASP A 126 -6.69 -12.77 -17.08
CA ASP A 126 -8.15 -12.88 -17.21
C ASP A 126 -8.80 -13.79 -16.15
N TRP A 127 -8.06 -14.14 -15.08
CA TRP A 127 -8.54 -15.10 -14.10
C TRP A 127 -9.67 -14.56 -13.23
N SER A 128 -10.76 -15.33 -13.11
CA SER A 128 -11.93 -15.00 -12.29
C SER A 128 -11.74 -15.21 -10.77
N GLY A 129 -10.56 -15.68 -10.35
CA GLY A 129 -10.25 -15.97 -8.94
C GLY A 129 -10.68 -17.35 -8.45
N LEU A 130 -11.35 -18.15 -9.29
CA LEU A 130 -11.65 -19.56 -9.01
C LEU A 130 -10.87 -20.48 -9.96
N PRO A 131 -10.19 -21.53 -9.46
CA PRO A 131 -9.56 -22.52 -10.33
C PRO A 131 -10.66 -23.28 -11.08
N LEU A 132 -10.42 -23.65 -12.34
CA LEU A 132 -11.40 -24.32 -13.23
C LEU A 132 -12.15 -25.50 -12.57
N ARG A 133 -11.46 -26.24 -11.70
CA ARG A 133 -12.02 -27.35 -10.91
C ARG A 133 -13.18 -26.97 -9.96
N GLN A 134 -13.37 -25.70 -9.65
CA GLN A 134 -14.39 -25.19 -8.72
C GLN A 134 -15.58 -24.52 -9.42
N TRP A 135 -15.54 -24.34 -10.75
CA TRP A 135 -16.56 -23.60 -11.51
C TRP A 135 -17.95 -24.29 -11.60
N GLY A 136 -18.10 -25.50 -11.02
CA GLY A 136 -19.38 -26.24 -10.99
C GLY A 136 -19.82 -26.66 -9.59
N GLN A 137 -19.21 -26.11 -8.53
CA GLN A 137 -19.54 -26.41 -7.12
C GLN A 137 -20.29 -25.27 -6.41
N THR A 138 -20.67 -24.21 -7.15
CA THR A 138 -21.47 -23.06 -6.69
C THR A 138 -22.81 -23.06 -7.41
#